data_AF-A0A9E2KLN7-F1
#
_entry.id   AF-A0A9E2KLN7-F1
#
_cell.length_a   1.000
_cell.length_b   1.000
_cell.length_c   1.000
_cell.angle_alpha   90.00
_cell.angle_beta   90.00
_cell.angle_gamma   90.00
#
_symmetry.space_group_name_H-M   'P 1'
#
loop_
_entity.id
_entity.type
_entity.pdbx_description
1 polymer ?
#
loop_
_entity_poly.entity_id
_entity_poly.type
_entity_poly.pdbx_seq_one_letter_code
_entity_poly.pdbx_strand_id
1 'polypeptide(L)'
;VEALRRGAPLSPEEKALLRPDREQIAAVYRELKARRWNADDWQPLAAKLGQETAGRTLVALTALEQVGLVARTEQGGGRFLTLVPAEGKKNLSDAPILKCLEE
;
A
#
# COMPACT_ATOMS: atom_id res chain seq x y z
N VAL A 1 -11.24 5.41 7.47
CA VAL A 1 -10.21 4.32 7.54
C VAL A 1 -10.75 3.07 8.25
N GLU A 2 -11.55 3.18 9.30
CA GLU A 2 -12.22 2.02 9.95
C GLU A 2 -13.19 1.24 9.06
N ALA A 3 -13.84 1.89 8.08
CA ALA A 3 -14.77 1.23 7.15
C ALA A 3 -14.11 0.10 6.34
N LEU A 4 -12.83 0.26 5.98
CA LEU A 4 -12.10 -0.74 5.20
C LEU A 4 -11.75 -2.00 6.03
N ARG A 5 -11.69 -1.88 7.36
CA ARG A 5 -11.43 -3.01 8.29
C ARG A 5 -12.70 -3.79 8.65
N ARG A 6 -13.89 -3.25 8.39
CA ARG A 6 -15.19 -3.85 8.78
C ARG A 6 -15.90 -4.65 7.68
N GLY A 7 -15.36 -4.70 6.47
CA GLY A 7 -16.01 -5.40 5.35
C GLY A 7 -17.32 -4.73 4.91
N ALA A 8 -17.48 -3.43 5.16
CA ALA A 8 -18.60 -2.67 4.62
C ALA A 8 -18.49 -2.66 3.09
N PRO A 9 -19.59 -2.89 2.35
CA PRO A 9 -19.58 -2.81 0.89
C PRO A 9 -19.21 -1.38 0.50
N LEU A 10 -17.98 -1.21 -0.01
CA LEU A 10 -17.52 0.05 -0.56
C LEU A 10 -18.27 0.29 -1.87
N SER A 11 -18.83 1.49 -2.02
CA SER A 11 -19.47 1.89 -3.26
C SER A 11 -18.44 1.93 -4.40
N PRO A 12 -18.84 1.73 -5.67
CA PRO A 12 -17.91 1.81 -6.81
C PRO A 12 -17.16 3.14 -6.89
N GLU A 13 -17.78 4.25 -6.47
CA GLU A 13 -17.12 5.56 -6.34
C GLU A 13 -16.02 5.56 -5.26
N GLU A 14 -16.25 4.92 -4.11
CA GLU A 14 -15.24 4.78 -3.07
C GLU A 14 -14.09 3.89 -3.54
N LYS A 15 -14.39 2.79 -4.25
CA LYS A 15 -13.36 1.95 -4.86
C LYS A 15 -12.51 2.73 -5.86
N ALA A 16 -13.14 3.54 -6.71
CA ALA A 16 -12.43 4.41 -7.66
C ALA A 16 -11.57 5.46 -6.94
N LEU A 17 -12.06 6.05 -5.85
CA LEU A 17 -11.31 6.99 -5.02
C LEU A 17 -10.13 6.33 -4.29
N LEU A 18 -10.27 5.05 -3.92
CA LEU A 18 -9.25 4.27 -3.23
C LEU A 18 -8.24 3.62 -4.17
N ARG A 19 -8.56 3.51 -5.47
CA ARG A 19 -7.67 2.97 -6.48
C ARG A 19 -6.45 3.88 -6.63
N PRO A 20 -5.23 3.41 -6.30
CA PRO A 20 -4.03 4.20 -6.50
C PRO A 20 -3.63 4.17 -7.98
N ASP A 21 -3.28 5.34 -8.51
CA ASP A 21 -2.63 5.44 -9.81
C ASP A 21 -1.21 4.89 -9.78
N ARG A 22 -0.67 4.54 -10.95
CA ARG A 22 0.71 4.05 -11.08
C ARG A 22 1.74 5.01 -10.50
N GLU A 23 1.50 6.32 -10.62
CA GLU A 23 2.36 7.36 -10.05
C GLU A 23 2.33 7.35 -8.51
N GLN A 24 1.15 7.14 -7.92
CA GLN A 24 0.96 7.02 -6.48
C GLN A 24 1.72 5.79 -5.94
N ILE A 25 1.57 4.63 -6.59
CA ILE A 25 2.28 3.40 -6.22
C ILE A 25 3.79 3.61 -6.32
N ALA A 26 4.27 4.27 -7.38
CA ALA A 26 5.67 4.59 -7.56
C ALA A 26 6.19 5.60 -6.50
N ALA A 27 5.38 6.56 -6.07
CA ALA A 27 5.73 7.48 -4.99
C ALA A 27 5.87 6.77 -3.64
N VAL A 28 4.90 5.90 -3.30
CA VAL A 28 4.97 5.03 -2.10
C VAL A 28 6.22 4.17 -2.12
N TYR A 29 6.48 3.48 -3.23
CA TYR A 29 7.66 2.63 -3.38
C TYR A 29 8.97 3.41 -3.24
N ARG A 30 9.06 4.63 -3.80
CA ARG A 30 10.22 5.51 -3.66
C ARG A 30 10.46 5.91 -2.21
N GLU A 31 9.41 6.25 -1.45
CA GLU A 31 9.57 6.58 -0.03
C GLU A 31 9.98 5.39 0.83
N LEU A 32 9.46 4.20 0.52
CA LEU A 32 9.88 2.95 1.19
C LEU A 32 11.35 2.62 0.88
N LYS A 33 11.86 3.03 -0.28
CA LYS A 33 13.27 2.90 -0.65
C LYS A 33 14.14 3.95 0.03
N ALA A 34 13.63 5.16 0.22
CA ALA A 34 14.39 6.28 0.79
C ALA A 34 14.61 6.11 2.30
N ARG A 35 13.64 5.57 3.02
CA ARG A 35 13.73 5.35 4.47
C ARG A 35 12.89 4.16 4.89
N ARG A 36 13.20 3.63 6.06
CA ARG A 36 12.37 2.59 6.68
C ARG A 36 11.13 3.19 7.32
N TRP A 37 10.01 2.49 7.16
CA TRP A 37 8.71 2.86 7.70
C TRP A 37 8.22 1.81 8.69
N ASN A 38 7.53 2.26 9.73
CA ASN A 38 6.88 1.35 10.67
C ASN A 38 5.68 0.70 9.96
N ALA A 39 5.52 -0.61 10.11
CA ALA A 39 4.43 -1.33 9.46
C ALA A 39 3.06 -1.09 10.13
N ASP A 40 3.06 -0.79 11.42
CA ASP A 40 1.87 -0.43 12.19
C ASP A 40 1.53 1.08 12.04
N ASP A 41 2.53 1.92 11.74
CA ASP A 41 2.36 3.38 11.56
C ASP A 41 2.83 3.87 10.18
N TRP A 42 1.94 3.75 9.19
CA TRP A 42 2.12 4.26 7.82
C TRP A 42 1.31 5.54 7.54
N GLN A 43 0.53 6.03 8.51
CA GLN A 43 -0.18 7.31 8.39
C GLN A 43 0.72 8.50 8.04
N PRO A 44 1.95 8.65 8.57
CA PRO A 44 2.80 9.76 8.20
C PRO A 44 3.29 9.68 6.75
N LEU A 45 3.37 8.47 6.15
CA LEU A 45 3.65 8.31 4.72
C LEU A 45 2.50 8.85 3.88
N ALA A 46 1.26 8.48 4.23
CA ALA A 46 0.07 9.01 3.60
C ALA A 46 0.00 10.54 3.72
N ALA A 47 0.24 11.09 4.91
CA ALA A 47 0.25 12.53 5.14
C ALA A 47 1.30 13.25 4.28
N LYS A 48 2.48 12.64 4.09
CA LYS A 48 3.56 13.18 3.22
C LYS A 48 3.19 13.16 1.74
N LEU A 49 2.40 12.18 1.30
CA LEU A 49 1.90 12.07 -0.08
C LEU A 49 0.61 12.89 -0.31
N GLY A 50 -0.08 13.30 0.77
CA GLY A 50 -1.29 14.12 0.77
C GLY A 50 -2.42 13.48 1.60
N GLN A 51 -3.14 14.27 2.40
CA GLN A 51 -4.19 13.77 3.32
C GLN A 51 -5.27 12.91 2.64
N GLU A 52 -5.66 13.25 1.41
CA GLU A 52 -6.68 12.52 0.63
C GLU A 52 -6.16 11.18 0.07
N THR A 53 -4.85 10.93 0.17
CA THR A 53 -4.21 9.74 -0.39
C THR A 53 -4.08 8.60 0.61
N ALA A 54 -4.58 8.74 1.84
CA ALA A 54 -4.42 7.72 2.88
C ALA A 54 -5.00 6.35 2.49
N GLY A 55 -6.19 6.35 1.89
CA GLY A 55 -6.80 5.12 1.37
C GLY A 55 -6.00 4.50 0.21
N ARG A 56 -5.60 5.32 -0.76
CA ARG A 56 -4.75 4.90 -1.90
C ARG A 56 -3.40 4.37 -1.48
N THR A 57 -2.79 5.00 -0.47
CA THR A 57 -1.49 4.62 0.10
C THR A 57 -1.59 3.26 0.77
N LEU A 58 -2.66 3.01 1.54
CA LEU A 58 -2.91 1.70 2.12
C LEU A 58 -3.08 0.63 1.01
N VAL A 59 -3.86 0.92 -0.02
CA VAL A 59 -4.05 -0.01 -1.15
C VAL A 59 -2.73 -0.28 -1.85
N ALA A 60 -1.94 0.76 -2.13
CA ALA A 60 -0.63 0.63 -2.76
C ALA A 60 0.34 -0.19 -1.91
N LEU A 61 0.39 0.06 -0.60
CA LEU A 61 1.19 -0.73 0.35
C LEU A 61 0.76 -2.20 0.35
N THR A 62 -0.55 -2.45 0.41
CA THR A 62 -1.12 -3.79 0.39
C THR A 62 -0.80 -4.50 -0.93
N ALA A 63 -0.89 -3.79 -2.05
CA ALA A 63 -0.56 -4.34 -3.36
C ALA A 63 0.92 -4.71 -3.45
N LEU A 64 1.82 -3.82 -3.02
CA LEU A 64 3.27 -4.06 -2.98
C LEU A 64 3.63 -5.24 -2.07
N GLU A 65 2.91 -5.40 -0.96
CA GLU A 65 3.07 -6.54 -0.05
C GLU A 65 2.59 -7.85 -0.68
N GLN A 66 1.42 -7.85 -1.30
CA GLN A 66 0.83 -9.02 -1.95
C GLN A 66 1.68 -9.55 -3.12
N VAL A 67 2.33 -8.65 -3.88
CA VAL A 67 3.24 -9.06 -4.97
C VAL A 67 4.66 -9.41 -4.48
N GLY A 68 4.93 -9.23 -3.19
CA GLY A 68 6.22 -9.52 -2.57
C GLY A 68 7.32 -8.53 -2.93
N LEU A 69 6.98 -7.26 -3.20
CA LEU A 69 7.95 -6.16 -3.32
C LEU A 69 8.28 -5.53 -1.96
N VAL A 70 7.33 -5.60 -1.03
CA VAL A 70 7.46 -5.13 0.35
C VAL A 70 7.10 -6.28 1.28
N ALA A 71 7.78 -6.39 2.41
CA ALA A 71 7.41 -7.30 3.48
C ALA A 71 7.44 -6.57 4.83
N ARG A 72 6.57 -7.00 5.74
CA ARG A 72 6.61 -6.57 7.14
C ARG A 72 7.58 -7.48 7.87
N THR A 73 8.70 -6.92 8.29
CA THR A 73 9.74 -7.62 9.02
C THR A 73 9.78 -7.10 10.46
N GLU A 74 9.91 -8.01 11.42
CA GLU A 74 10.07 -7.65 12.83
C GLU A 74 11.55 -7.42 13.13
N GLN A 75 11.89 -6.24 13.63
CA GLN A 75 13.25 -5.91 14.02
C GLN A 75 13.27 -5.05 15.28
N GLY A 76 14.01 -5.48 16.30
CA GLY A 76 14.16 -4.73 17.55
C GLY A 76 12.85 -4.54 18.33
N GLY A 77 11.90 -5.48 18.22
CA GLY A 77 10.61 -5.43 18.93
C GLY A 77 9.51 -4.62 18.23
N GLY A 78 9.75 -4.13 17.01
CA GLY A 78 8.73 -3.46 16.19
C GLY A 78 8.66 -4.03 14.77
N ARG A 79 7.53 -3.82 14.08
CA ARG A 79 7.36 -4.22 12.68
C ARG A 79 7.70 -3.07 11.75
N PHE A 80 8.44 -3.38 10.70
CA PHE A 80 8.90 -2.42 9.72
C PHE A 80 8.66 -2.93 8.31
N LEU A 81 8.27 -2.00 7.42
CA LEU A 81 8.18 -2.26 5.99
C LEU A 81 9.59 -2.28 5.42
N THR A 82 9.98 -3.44 4.92
CA THR A 82 11.27 -3.68 4.28
C THR A 82 11.04 -4.05 2.83
N LEU A 83 11.85 -3.48 1.94
CA LEU A 83 11.84 -3.87 0.53
C LEU A 83 12.44 -5.27 0.38
N VAL A 84 11.71 -6.14 -0.30
CA VAL A 84 12.19 -7.48 -0.62
C VAL A 84 12.90 -7.41 -1.98
N PRO A 85 14.14 -7.92 -2.09
CA PRO A 85 14.78 -8.04 -3.39
C PRO A 85 13.95 -8.99 -4.25
N ALA A 86 13.22 -8.44 -5.22
CA ALA A 86 12.49 -9.24 -6.18
C ALA A 86 13.42 -9.62 -7.32
N GLU A 87 13.67 -10.91 -7.50
CA GLU A 87 14.29 -11.43 -8.72
C GLU A 87 13.27 -11.33 -9.86
N GLY A 88 13.38 -10.26 -10.67
CA GLY A 88 12.58 -10.05 -11.88
C GLY A 88 11.53 -8.94 -11.80
N LYS A 89 10.84 -8.70 -12.94
CA LYS A 89 9.74 -7.74 -13.02
C LYS A 89 8.51 -8.30 -12.31
N LYS A 90 8.17 -7.75 -11.15
CA LYS A 90 6.89 -8.03 -10.47
C LYS A 90 5.77 -7.26 -11.14
N ASN A 91 4.67 -7.94 -11.45
CA ASN A 91 3.48 -7.31 -12.01
C ASN A 91 2.58 -6.83 -10.87
N LEU A 92 2.30 -5.52 -10.83
CA LEU A 92 1.38 -4.95 -9.85
C LEU A 92 -0.05 -5.49 -10.04
N SER A 93 -0.44 -5.81 -11.27
CA SER A 93 -1.75 -6.38 -11.60
C SER A 93 -2.03 -7.75 -10.99
N ASP A 94 -1.01 -8.46 -10.51
CA ASP A 94 -1.21 -9.71 -9.76
C ASP A 94 -1.75 -9.47 -8.35
N ALA A 95 -1.66 -8.24 -7.81
CA ALA A 95 -2.16 -7.90 -6.49
C ALA A 95 -3.69 -8.07 -6.40
N PRO A 96 -4.20 -8.99 -5.56
CA PRO A 96 -5.64 -9.20 -5.37
C PRO A 96 -6.40 -7.94 -4.97
N ILE A 97 -5.78 -7.03 -4.20
CA ILE A 97 -6.43 -5.79 -3.78
C ILE A 97 -6.75 -4.87 -4.95
N LEU A 98 -5.91 -4.85 -6.00
CA LEU A 98 -6.16 -4.04 -7.19
C LEU A 98 -7.30 -4.63 -8.01
N LYS A 99 -7.36 -5.95 -8.16
CA LYS A 99 -8.48 -6.66 -8.83
C LYS A 99 -9.82 -6.37 -8.16
N CYS A 100 -9.86 -6.39 -6.83
CA CYS A 100 -11.07 -6.09 -6.04
C CYS A 100 -11.60 -4.65 -6.25
N LEU A 101 -10.74 -3.72 -6.67
CA LEU A 101 -11.09 -2.34 -6.99
C LEU A 101 -11.42 -2.14 -8.48
N GLU A 102 -11.16 -3.14 -9.33
CA GLU A 102 -11.55 -3.16 -10.74
C GLU A 102 -12.94 -3.78 -10.96
N GLU A 103 -13.38 -4.65 -10.05
CA GLU A 103 -14.72 -5.26 -10.00
C GLU A 103 -15.75 -4.40 -9.24
#